data_AF-A0A972Y7N6-F1
#
_entry.id   AF-A0A972Y7N6-F1
#
_cell.length_a   1.000
_cell.length_b   1.000
_cell.length_c   1.000
_cell.angle_alpha   90.00
_cell.angle_beta   90.00
_cell.angle_gamma   90.00
#
_symmetry.space_group_name_H-M   'P 1'
#
loop_
_entity.id
_entity.type
_entity.pdbx_description
1 polymer ?
#
loop_
_entity_poly.entity_id
_entity_poly.type
_entity_poly.pdbx_seq_one_letter_code
_entity_poly.pdbx_strand_id
1 'polypeptide(L)'
;DIIYDGRNPMGIETNNVVFFINKDDSIRPVIKLNGDFTKIQIKDNKLISFQLIKSPCCTNYVFKIEDYEFNNLEDCYRPNNQNHNYYKYSYGQLNESSFCVSLVSQYAYVMKTEFPTKIDNKGCLTVTTKTYLTPKPLEPSNVDFKEDGLAFHFMKNKAISELPIGTVCQVLTEKKDEKGNIYCFVVLKNNETGKNYMNGIEFEQYGWVKKDDLK
;
A
#
# COMPACT_ATOMS: atom_id res chain seq x y z
N ASP A 1 1.47 -23.54 -10.56
CA ASP A 1 2.82 -22.97 -10.76
C ASP A 1 2.77 -21.46 -10.86
N ILE A 2 3.83 -20.78 -10.40
CA ILE A 2 4.02 -19.33 -10.53
C ILE A 2 5.11 -19.14 -11.58
N ILE A 3 4.79 -18.47 -12.69
CA ILE A 3 5.80 -17.98 -13.62
C ILE A 3 5.90 -16.47 -13.42
N TYR A 4 7.08 -16.04 -12.95
CA TYR A 4 7.41 -14.64 -12.73
C TYR A 4 8.13 -14.11 -13.97
N ASP A 5 7.50 -13.16 -14.68
CA ASP A 5 8.14 -12.48 -15.81
C ASP A 5 8.29 -11.00 -15.48
N GLY A 6 9.54 -10.56 -15.37
CA GLY A 6 9.93 -9.27 -14.82
C GLY A 6 10.57 -8.32 -15.83
N ARG A 7 10.17 -8.30 -17.11
CA ARG A 7 10.70 -7.30 -18.07
C ARG A 7 9.65 -6.69 -19.00
N ASN A 8 9.57 -5.36 -19.00
CA ASN A 8 8.84 -4.56 -19.99
C ASN A 8 9.80 -3.54 -20.67
N PRO A 9 9.76 -3.33 -22.00
CA PRO A 9 10.74 -2.51 -22.74
C PRO A 9 10.63 -0.98 -22.59
N MET A 10 9.72 -0.44 -21.75
CA MET A 10 9.33 0.98 -21.80
C MET A 10 9.55 1.79 -20.51
N GLY A 11 10.39 1.33 -19.58
CA GLY A 11 10.90 2.16 -18.48
C GLY A 11 9.90 2.53 -17.38
N ILE A 12 8.68 1.96 -17.39
CA ILE A 12 7.76 1.95 -16.24
C ILE A 12 7.59 0.48 -15.84
N GLU A 13 8.30 0.06 -14.80
CA GLU A 13 8.28 -1.32 -14.31
C GLU A 13 6.90 -1.64 -13.70
N THR A 14 6.08 -2.34 -14.48
CA THR A 14 4.88 -3.01 -13.99
C THR A 14 5.09 -4.51 -14.13
N ASN A 15 5.65 -5.12 -13.10
CA ASN A 15 5.79 -6.56 -13.01
C ASN A 15 4.40 -7.21 -12.93
N ASN A 16 4.26 -8.38 -13.56
CA ASN A 16 3.00 -9.10 -13.60
C ASN A 16 3.19 -10.47 -12.95
N VAL A 17 2.24 -10.83 -12.11
CA VAL A 17 2.11 -12.15 -11.52
C VAL A 17 1.00 -12.89 -12.25
N VAL A 18 1.33 -14.01 -12.89
CA VAL A 18 0.35 -14.86 -13.57
C VAL A 18 0.30 -16.23 -12.90
N PHE A 19 -0.90 -16.63 -12.50
CA PHE A 19 -1.16 -17.94 -11.93
C PHE A 19 -1.70 -18.89 -12.99
N PHE A 20 -1.21 -20.12 -12.97
CA PHE A 20 -1.59 -21.15 -13.92
C PHE A 20 -2.19 -22.36 -13.21
N ILE A 21 -3.20 -22.96 -13.85
CA ILE A 21 -3.74 -24.26 -13.47
C ILE A 21 -3.24 -25.32 -14.47
N ASN A 22 -2.87 -26.48 -13.95
CA ASN A 22 -2.66 -27.66 -14.77
C ASN A 22 -4.03 -28.31 -15.00
N LYS A 23 -4.47 -28.38 -16.26
CA LYS A 23 -5.72 -29.02 -16.66
C LYS A 23 -5.45 -29.92 -17.86
N ASP A 24 -5.75 -31.20 -17.67
CA ASP A 24 -5.46 -32.28 -18.60
C ASP A 24 -3.95 -32.33 -18.91
N ASP A 25 -3.54 -32.05 -20.15
CA ASP A 25 -2.14 -31.99 -20.60
C ASP A 25 -1.65 -30.55 -20.85
N SER A 26 -2.32 -29.53 -20.29
CA SER A 26 -2.04 -28.12 -20.60
C SER A 26 -1.92 -27.24 -19.34
N ILE A 27 -0.94 -26.34 -19.36
CA ILE A 27 -0.80 -25.28 -18.36
C ILE A 27 -1.56 -24.06 -18.89
N ARG A 28 -2.62 -23.63 -18.17
CA ARG A 28 -3.47 -22.51 -18.59
C ARG A 28 -3.40 -21.34 -17.60
N PRO A 29 -3.16 -20.10 -18.04
CA PRO A 29 -3.20 -18.94 -17.17
C PRO A 29 -4.64 -18.67 -16.74
N VAL A 30 -4.87 -18.46 -15.44
CA VAL A 30 -6.21 -18.26 -14.88
C VAL A 30 -6.39 -16.86 -14.29
N ILE A 31 -5.36 -16.34 -13.63
CA ILE A 31 -5.40 -15.05 -12.93
C ILE A 31 -4.13 -14.28 -13.26
N LYS A 32 -4.28 -13.00 -13.55
CA LYS A 32 -3.17 -12.05 -13.70
C LYS A 32 -3.34 -10.88 -12.72
N LEU A 33 -2.28 -10.62 -11.97
CA LEU A 33 -2.12 -9.47 -11.09
C LEU A 33 -0.91 -8.63 -11.48
N ASN A 34 -0.90 -7.36 -11.09
CA ASN A 34 0.27 -6.49 -11.21
C ASN A 34 0.96 -6.37 -9.85
N GLY A 35 2.30 -6.34 -9.85
CA GLY A 35 3.13 -6.16 -8.68
C GLY A 35 4.26 -7.18 -8.57
N ASP A 36 5.12 -6.97 -7.59
CA ASP A 36 6.25 -7.83 -7.25
C ASP A 36 5.94 -8.64 -5.99
N PHE A 37 6.31 -9.92 -5.98
CA PHE A 37 6.17 -10.72 -4.76
C PHE A 37 7.10 -10.21 -3.67
N THR A 38 6.53 -9.89 -2.51
CA THR A 38 7.28 -9.60 -1.29
C THR A 38 7.20 -10.74 -0.28
N LYS A 39 6.12 -11.53 -0.34
CA LYS A 39 5.88 -12.68 0.56
C LYS A 39 5.05 -13.74 -0.14
N ILE A 40 5.33 -15.00 0.15
CA ILE A 40 4.59 -16.17 -0.33
C ILE A 40 4.36 -17.10 0.86
N GLN A 41 3.16 -17.64 1.02
CA GLN A 41 2.83 -18.62 2.05
C GLN A 41 2.34 -19.92 1.42
N ILE A 42 3.06 -21.00 1.72
CA ILE A 42 2.74 -22.36 1.28
C ILE A 42 2.38 -23.21 2.49
N LYS A 43 1.28 -23.95 2.41
CA LYS A 43 0.84 -24.93 3.42
C LYS A 43 0.37 -26.18 2.70
N ASP A 44 0.75 -27.36 3.19
CA ASP A 44 0.36 -28.66 2.61
C ASP A 44 0.63 -28.73 1.09
N ASN A 45 1.80 -28.22 0.66
CA ASN A 45 2.24 -28.09 -0.73
C ASN A 45 1.32 -27.24 -1.63
N LYS A 46 0.45 -26.41 -1.06
CA LYS A 46 -0.42 -25.47 -1.77
C LYS A 46 -0.05 -24.03 -1.43
N LEU A 47 -0.03 -23.17 -2.44
CA LEU A 47 0.02 -21.73 -2.25
C LEU A 47 -1.30 -21.26 -1.66
N ILE A 48 -1.28 -20.69 -0.45
CA ILE A 48 -2.49 -20.26 0.27
C ILE A 48 -2.65 -18.74 0.22
N SER A 49 -1.55 -18.01 0.38
CA SER A 49 -1.56 -16.55 0.36
C SER A 49 -0.24 -15.99 -0.17
N PHE A 50 -0.27 -14.74 -0.58
CA PHE A 50 0.90 -14.02 -1.08
C PHE A 50 0.70 -12.52 -0.90
N GLN A 51 1.82 -11.80 -0.87
CA GLN A 51 1.84 -10.35 -0.80
C GLN A 51 2.51 -9.80 -2.06
N LEU A 52 1.87 -8.80 -2.67
CA LEU A 52 2.41 -8.04 -3.78
C LEU A 52 2.72 -6.61 -3.35
N ILE A 53 3.84 -6.07 -3.82
CA ILE A 53 4.07 -4.63 -3.84
C ILE A 53 3.81 -4.09 -5.24
N LYS A 54 2.95 -3.08 -5.34
CA LYS A 54 2.68 -2.35 -6.58
C LYS A 54 3.46 -1.06 -6.58
N SER A 55 4.35 -0.93 -7.57
CA SER A 55 5.00 0.33 -7.90
C SER A 55 3.98 1.35 -8.43
N PRO A 56 4.14 2.65 -8.11
CA PRO A 56 3.21 3.68 -8.51
C PRO A 56 3.07 3.77 -10.04
N CYS A 57 1.83 3.79 -10.55
CA CYS A 57 1.55 4.35 -11.86
C CYS A 57 1.29 5.86 -11.70
N CYS A 58 2.28 6.67 -12.07
CA CYS A 58 2.19 8.14 -12.19
C CYS A 58 2.20 8.99 -10.90
N THR A 59 2.73 10.20 -11.09
CA THR A 59 2.66 11.46 -10.33
C THR A 59 2.79 11.46 -8.79
N ASN A 60 2.04 10.69 -8.03
CA ASN A 60 2.06 10.82 -6.56
C ASN A 60 3.06 9.89 -5.87
N TYR A 61 3.71 9.01 -6.64
CA TYR A 61 4.65 7.98 -6.16
C TYR A 61 4.14 7.21 -4.91
N VAL A 62 2.86 6.85 -4.94
CA VAL A 62 2.21 6.03 -3.92
C VAL A 62 2.47 4.56 -4.22
N PHE A 63 3.17 3.89 -3.32
CA PHE A 63 3.37 2.45 -3.33
C PHE A 63 2.25 1.79 -2.54
N LYS A 64 1.83 0.61 -3.00
CA LYS A 64 0.82 -0.20 -2.32
C LYS A 64 1.38 -1.58 -2.03
N ILE A 65 1.21 -2.05 -0.81
CA ILE A 65 1.45 -3.43 -0.40
C ILE A 65 0.08 -4.06 -0.23
N GLU A 66 -0.14 -5.21 -0.87
CA GLU A 66 -1.42 -5.87 -0.92
C GLU A 66 -1.25 -7.35 -0.58
N ASP A 67 -1.98 -7.81 0.42
CA ASP A 67 -2.05 -9.22 0.80
C ASP A 67 -3.25 -9.87 0.13
N TYR A 68 -3.01 -11.05 -0.45
CA TYR A 68 -4.00 -11.83 -1.16
C TYR A 68 -4.06 -13.25 -0.61
N GLU A 69 -5.26 -13.82 -0.60
CA GLU A 69 -5.50 -15.22 -0.28
C GLU A 69 -6.22 -15.93 -1.43
N PHE A 70 -5.89 -17.21 -1.63
CA PHE A 70 -6.62 -18.07 -2.55
C PHE A 70 -7.91 -18.56 -1.91
N ASN A 71 -9.03 -18.31 -2.58
CA ASN A 71 -10.37 -18.70 -2.10
C ASN A 71 -11.13 -19.50 -3.15
N ASN A 72 -12.15 -20.24 -2.73
CA ASN A 72 -13.14 -20.80 -3.64
C ASN A 72 -13.90 -19.68 -4.33
N LEU A 73 -14.40 -19.92 -5.55
CA LEU A 73 -15.13 -18.92 -6.33
C LEU A 73 -16.27 -18.22 -5.58
N GLU A 74 -16.99 -18.97 -4.73
CA GLU A 74 -18.15 -18.47 -3.98
C GLU A 74 -17.75 -17.50 -2.85
N ASP A 75 -16.54 -17.66 -2.31
CA ASP A 75 -16.00 -16.88 -1.18
C ASP A 75 -15.13 -15.69 -1.66
N CYS A 76 -15.15 -15.40 -2.95
CA CYS A 76 -14.26 -14.43 -3.56
C CYS A 76 -14.67 -12.99 -3.29
N TYR A 77 -13.85 -12.26 -2.53
CA TYR A 77 -13.88 -10.80 -2.55
C TYR A 77 -13.17 -10.29 -3.80
N ARG A 78 -13.95 -9.96 -4.83
CA ARG A 78 -13.46 -9.26 -6.03
C ARG A 78 -13.43 -7.77 -5.70
N PRO A 79 -12.26 -7.11 -5.61
CA PRO A 79 -12.22 -5.67 -5.45
C PRO A 79 -13.07 -5.03 -6.55
N ASN A 80 -14.09 -4.26 -6.15
CA ASN A 80 -15.10 -3.70 -7.05
C ASN A 80 -14.42 -2.86 -8.14
N ASN A 81 -14.48 -3.32 -9.39
CA ASN A 81 -14.16 -2.50 -10.57
C ASN A 81 -15.34 -1.59 -10.99
N GLN A 82 -16.39 -1.50 -10.18
CA GLN A 82 -17.57 -0.72 -10.54
C GLN A 82 -17.33 0.78 -10.29
N ASN A 83 -17.25 1.54 -11.39
CA ASN A 83 -17.40 3.00 -11.50
C ASN A 83 -16.26 3.93 -11.06
N HIS A 84 -15.07 3.46 -10.72
CA HIS A 84 -13.90 4.35 -10.59
C HIS A 84 -12.90 4.08 -11.71
N ASN A 85 -12.85 5.01 -12.67
CA ASN A 85 -11.92 5.04 -13.81
C ASN A 85 -10.42 5.03 -13.42
N TYR A 86 -10.09 4.95 -12.13
CA TYR A 86 -8.73 5.03 -11.60
C TYR A 86 -8.04 3.66 -11.42
N TYR A 87 -8.79 2.54 -11.40
CA TYR A 87 -8.20 1.20 -11.26
C TYR A 87 -8.32 0.38 -12.55
N LYS A 88 -7.76 0.91 -13.65
CA LYS A 88 -7.68 0.21 -14.95
C LYS A 88 -6.68 -0.97 -14.99
N TYR A 89 -5.92 -1.21 -13.92
CA TYR A 89 -4.74 -2.08 -13.96
C TYR A 89 -4.59 -2.85 -12.66
N SER A 90 -5.12 -4.08 -12.51
CA SER A 90 -4.46 -5.09 -11.64
C SER A 90 -5.18 -6.42 -11.41
N TYR A 91 -6.43 -6.65 -11.80
CA TYR A 91 -7.04 -7.98 -11.68
C TYR A 91 -7.67 -8.40 -12.99
N GLY A 92 -7.13 -9.44 -13.62
CA GLY A 92 -7.68 -10.07 -14.82
C GLY A 92 -7.91 -11.55 -14.59
N GLN A 93 -9.17 -11.98 -14.60
CA GLN A 93 -9.49 -13.39 -14.79
C GLN A 93 -9.34 -13.69 -16.28
N LEU A 94 -8.37 -14.54 -16.62
CA LEU A 94 -8.01 -14.86 -18.01
C LEU A 94 -8.80 -16.06 -18.55
N ASN A 95 -9.21 -16.97 -17.67
CA ASN A 95 -9.98 -18.17 -17.99
C ASN A 95 -10.91 -18.56 -16.81
N GLU A 96 -11.88 -19.42 -17.06
CA GLU A 96 -12.68 -20.02 -16.00
C GLU A 96 -11.82 -20.92 -15.11
N SER A 97 -11.98 -20.78 -13.79
CA SER A 97 -11.26 -21.57 -12.79
C SER A 97 -12.14 -21.74 -11.56
N SER A 98 -11.95 -22.81 -10.78
CA SER A 98 -12.76 -23.11 -9.58
C SER A 98 -12.35 -22.30 -8.34
N PHE A 99 -11.37 -21.39 -8.47
CA PHE A 99 -10.84 -20.57 -7.38
C PHE A 99 -10.62 -19.12 -7.84
N CYS A 100 -10.32 -18.24 -6.90
CA CYS A 100 -9.84 -16.89 -7.18
C CYS A 100 -8.73 -16.49 -6.20
N VAL A 101 -8.27 -15.25 -6.31
CA VAL A 101 -7.50 -14.55 -5.29
C VAL A 101 -8.31 -13.37 -4.77
N SER A 102 -8.38 -13.22 -3.45
CA SER A 102 -9.11 -12.14 -2.76
C SER A 102 -8.12 -11.24 -2.03
N LEU A 103 -8.29 -9.92 -2.17
CA LEU A 103 -7.52 -8.94 -1.40
C LEU A 103 -8.02 -8.96 0.06
N VAL A 104 -7.12 -9.21 1.01
CA VAL A 104 -7.46 -9.27 2.46
C VAL A 104 -6.99 -8.04 3.23
N SER A 105 -5.84 -7.48 2.86
CA SER A 105 -5.33 -6.22 3.40
C SER A 105 -4.57 -5.43 2.35
N GLN A 106 -4.57 -4.11 2.50
CA GLN A 106 -3.73 -3.21 1.70
C GLN A 106 -3.19 -2.09 2.58
N TYR A 107 -1.93 -1.77 2.35
CA TYR A 107 -1.22 -0.68 2.98
C TYR A 107 -0.61 0.21 1.91
N ALA A 108 -0.65 1.52 2.11
CA ALA A 108 -0.08 2.49 1.19
C ALA A 108 1.00 3.35 1.86
N TYR A 109 2.00 3.76 1.09
CA TYR A 109 3.01 4.72 1.51
C TYR A 109 3.53 5.51 0.30
N VAL A 110 4.16 6.66 0.54
CA VAL A 110 4.72 7.48 -0.55
C VAL A 110 6.22 7.23 -0.72
N MET A 111 6.78 7.60 -1.86
CA MET A 111 8.24 7.57 -2.06
C MET A 111 8.99 8.31 -0.94
N LYS A 112 10.18 7.79 -0.61
CA LYS A 112 11.04 8.28 0.47
C LYS A 112 10.46 8.11 1.88
N THR A 113 9.36 7.36 2.04
CA THR A 113 8.91 6.93 3.37
C THR A 113 10.05 6.17 4.04
N GLU A 114 10.49 6.68 5.18
CA GLU A 114 11.56 6.12 5.96
C GLU A 114 10.98 5.06 6.90
N PHE A 115 11.17 3.79 6.57
CA PHE A 115 10.71 2.70 7.43
C PHE A 115 11.65 2.52 8.63
N PRO A 116 11.10 2.24 9.81
CA PRO A 116 11.92 1.95 10.97
C PRO A 116 12.65 0.62 10.82
N THR A 117 13.83 0.51 11.43
CA THR A 117 14.60 -0.75 11.44
C THR A 117 14.04 -1.80 12.40
N LYS A 118 13.20 -1.38 13.36
CA LYS A 118 12.52 -2.23 14.34
C LYS A 118 11.08 -1.77 14.54
N ILE A 119 10.19 -2.72 14.76
CA ILE A 119 8.78 -2.48 15.09
C ILE A 119 8.57 -2.96 16.52
N ASP A 120 8.08 -2.07 17.39
CA ASP A 120 7.89 -2.32 18.82
C ASP A 120 6.41 -2.41 19.22
N ASN A 121 5.49 -2.00 18.32
CA ASN A 121 4.04 -1.94 18.53
C ASN A 121 3.64 -1.28 19.87
N LYS A 122 3.65 0.06 19.90
CA LYS A 122 3.41 0.88 21.09
C LYS A 122 1.92 1.12 21.39
N GLY A 123 1.02 0.41 20.71
CA GLY A 123 -0.43 0.54 20.88
C GLY A 123 -1.04 1.66 20.03
N CYS A 124 -2.29 2.03 20.33
CA CYS A 124 -3.01 3.07 19.60
C CYS A 124 -2.98 4.39 20.35
N LEU A 125 -2.65 5.47 19.64
CA LEU A 125 -2.78 6.84 20.12
C LEU A 125 -3.74 7.62 19.22
N THR A 126 -4.32 8.69 19.74
CA THR A 126 -5.28 9.53 19.03
C THR A 126 -4.69 10.91 18.78
N VAL A 127 -4.92 11.44 17.58
CA VAL A 127 -4.57 12.82 17.23
C VAL A 127 -5.36 13.80 18.08
N THR A 128 -4.68 14.66 18.82
CA THR A 128 -5.28 15.66 19.74
C THR A 128 -5.19 17.08 19.23
N THR A 129 -4.23 17.35 18.36
CA THR A 129 -4.04 18.59 17.62
C THR A 129 -3.95 18.25 16.15
N LYS A 130 -4.48 19.12 15.29
CA LYS A 130 -4.34 18.92 13.84
C LYS A 130 -2.85 18.82 13.48
N THR A 131 -2.50 17.75 12.79
CA THR A 131 -1.10 17.41 12.45
C THR A 131 -1.01 16.86 11.04
N TYR A 132 0.19 16.46 10.61
CA TYR A 132 0.45 15.97 9.26
C TYR A 132 1.14 14.61 9.30
N LEU A 133 0.69 13.71 8.43
CA LEU A 133 1.43 12.49 8.12
C LEU A 133 2.54 12.83 7.12
N THR A 134 3.77 12.40 7.38
CA THR A 134 4.93 12.72 6.54
C THR A 134 5.78 11.47 6.25
N PRO A 135 6.59 11.44 5.17
CA PRO A 135 7.40 10.27 4.86
C PRO A 135 8.59 10.07 5.81
N LYS A 136 9.06 11.13 6.48
CA LYS A 136 10.23 11.07 7.38
C LYS A 136 9.90 11.63 8.75
N PRO A 137 10.63 11.23 9.82
CA PRO A 137 10.44 11.72 11.18
C PRO A 137 10.96 13.16 11.34
N LEU A 138 10.35 14.11 10.63
CA LEU A 138 10.73 15.53 10.57
C LEU A 138 9.47 16.38 10.40
N GLU A 139 9.59 17.68 10.61
CA GLU A 139 8.53 18.62 10.25
C GLU A 139 8.25 18.60 8.73
N PRO A 140 7.00 18.87 8.29
CA PRO A 140 6.69 18.91 6.86
C PRO A 140 7.40 20.10 6.20
N SER A 141 8.06 19.86 5.06
CA SER A 141 8.71 20.93 4.30
C SER A 141 7.71 21.79 3.51
N ASN A 142 6.52 21.25 3.23
CA ASN A 142 5.42 21.92 2.53
C ASN A 142 4.11 21.17 2.82
N VAL A 143 2.99 21.90 2.89
CA VAL A 143 1.62 21.41 3.13
C VAL A 143 0.64 21.82 2.02
N ASP A 144 1.12 22.28 0.86
CA ASP A 144 0.28 22.53 -0.32
C ASP A 144 -0.03 21.20 -1.04
N PHE A 145 -1.27 20.73 -0.90
CA PHE A 145 -1.76 19.49 -1.50
C PHE A 145 -2.15 19.62 -2.98
N LYS A 146 -2.05 20.82 -3.57
CA LYS A 146 -2.37 21.07 -4.99
C LYS A 146 -1.17 20.94 -5.92
N GLU A 147 0.04 20.85 -5.38
CA GLU A 147 1.27 20.65 -6.18
C GLU A 147 1.23 19.30 -6.90
N ASP A 148 1.68 19.33 -8.16
CA ASP A 148 1.61 18.21 -9.09
C ASP A 148 2.75 17.19 -8.91
N GLY A 149 2.76 16.24 -9.85
CA GLY A 149 3.21 14.86 -9.70
C GLY A 149 4.68 14.55 -9.52
N LEU A 150 5.48 15.40 -8.91
CA LEU A 150 6.86 15.07 -8.54
C LEU A 150 7.24 15.58 -7.14
N ALA A 151 6.27 16.02 -6.35
CA ALA A 151 6.55 16.72 -5.10
C ALA A 151 7.35 15.86 -4.09
N PHE A 152 7.10 14.54 -4.00
CA PHE A 152 7.89 13.63 -3.17
C PHE A 152 9.30 13.34 -3.72
N HIS A 153 9.56 13.64 -5.00
CA HIS A 153 10.89 13.53 -5.60
C HIS A 153 11.80 14.70 -5.22
N PHE A 154 11.29 15.93 -5.25
CA PHE A 154 12.11 17.11 -5.00
C PHE A 154 12.10 17.58 -3.55
N MET A 155 11.01 17.34 -2.82
CA MET A 155 10.90 17.79 -1.44
C MET A 155 11.55 16.80 -0.46
N LYS A 156 12.09 17.37 0.64
CA LYS A 156 12.74 16.58 1.69
C LYS A 156 11.73 15.78 2.51
N ASN A 157 10.62 16.41 2.91
CA ASN A 157 9.61 15.80 3.77
C ASN A 157 8.22 16.41 3.55
N LYS A 158 7.61 16.20 2.38
CA LYS A 158 6.28 16.76 2.06
C LYS A 158 5.17 16.07 2.86
N ALA A 159 4.14 16.81 3.27
CA ALA A 159 2.96 16.23 3.90
C ALA A 159 2.21 15.28 2.94
N ILE A 160 1.85 14.11 3.45
CA ILE A 160 1.06 13.08 2.77
C ILE A 160 -0.42 13.37 2.95
N SER A 161 -0.82 13.61 4.19
CA SER A 161 -2.20 13.91 4.57
C SER A 161 -2.24 14.83 5.78
N GLU A 162 -3.28 15.66 5.83
CA GLU A 162 -3.67 16.40 7.03
C GLU A 162 -4.52 15.48 7.92
N LEU A 163 -4.07 15.24 9.15
CA LEU A 163 -4.77 14.37 10.10
C LEU A 163 -5.67 15.19 11.02
N PRO A 164 -7.00 14.99 10.98
CA PRO A 164 -7.93 15.68 11.88
C PRO A 164 -7.83 15.14 13.31
N ILE A 165 -8.25 15.98 14.26
CA ILE A 165 -8.40 15.60 15.67
C ILE A 165 -9.35 14.40 15.77
N GLY A 166 -9.00 13.42 16.60
CA GLY A 166 -9.76 12.18 16.76
C GLY A 166 -9.32 11.05 15.84
N THR A 167 -8.40 11.29 14.89
CA THR A 167 -7.82 10.20 14.08
C THR A 167 -7.06 9.25 14.99
N VAL A 168 -7.43 7.96 14.94
CA VAL A 168 -6.75 6.89 15.68
C VAL A 168 -5.61 6.36 14.84
N CYS A 169 -4.42 6.30 15.46
CA CYS A 169 -3.18 5.85 14.85
C CYS A 169 -2.64 4.67 15.65
N GLN A 170 -2.39 3.53 15.01
CA GLN A 170 -1.58 2.48 15.64
C GLN A 170 -0.10 2.88 15.51
N VAL A 171 0.56 3.07 16.65
CA VAL A 171 1.97 3.46 16.73
C VAL A 171 2.84 2.22 16.70
N LEU A 172 3.68 2.10 15.68
CA LEU A 172 4.55 0.95 15.50
C LEU A 172 5.92 1.14 16.14
N THR A 173 6.45 2.37 16.14
CA THR A 173 7.67 2.71 16.87
C THR A 173 7.81 4.24 16.99
N GLU A 174 8.88 4.69 17.65
CA GLU A 174 9.23 6.09 17.83
C GLU A 174 10.67 6.36 17.41
N LYS A 175 10.92 7.56 16.88
CA LYS A 175 12.25 8.02 16.52
C LYS A 175 12.43 9.48 16.89
N LYS A 176 13.62 9.85 17.37
CA LYS A 176 14.00 11.24 17.59
C LYS A 176 14.63 11.84 16.34
N ASP A 177 14.28 13.07 16.02
CA ASP A 177 14.99 13.86 15.01
C ASP A 177 16.28 14.48 15.59
N GLU A 178 17.03 15.18 14.74
CA GLU A 178 18.28 15.88 15.12
C GLU A 178 18.05 17.00 16.15
N LYS A 179 16.81 17.49 16.28
CA LYS A 179 16.42 18.55 17.22
C LYS A 179 15.86 17.98 18.53
N GLY A 180 15.79 16.67 18.68
CA GLY A 180 15.26 15.99 19.86
C GLY A 180 13.74 15.81 19.89
N ASN A 181 13.00 16.24 18.85
CA ASN A 181 11.57 16.00 18.73
C ASN A 181 11.31 14.51 18.49
N ILE A 182 10.26 13.96 19.10
CA ILE A 182 9.89 12.56 18.91
C ILE A 182 8.80 12.47 17.84
N TYR A 183 9.02 11.59 16.87
CA TYR A 183 8.04 11.21 15.86
C TYR A 183 7.65 9.75 16.04
N CYS A 184 6.38 9.45 15.85
CA CYS A 184 5.80 8.12 15.85
C CYS A 184 5.66 7.64 14.41
N PHE A 185 6.18 6.45 14.10
CA PHE A 185 5.82 5.76 12.86
C PHE A 185 4.48 5.08 13.09
N VAL A 186 3.50 5.39 12.26
CA VAL A 186 2.11 4.99 12.46
C VAL A 186 1.57 4.24 11.25
N VAL A 187 0.61 3.35 11.53
CA VAL A 187 -0.36 2.86 10.55
C VAL A 187 -1.73 3.37 10.95
N LEU A 188 -2.49 3.89 9.99
CA LEU A 188 -3.83 4.41 10.22
C LEU A 188 -4.71 4.20 8.99
N LYS A 189 -6.02 4.06 9.21
CA LYS A 189 -6.99 3.98 8.13
C LYS A 189 -7.08 5.32 7.41
N ASN A 190 -7.07 5.30 6.08
CA ASN A 190 -7.29 6.51 5.30
C ASN A 190 -8.71 7.04 5.54
N ASN A 191 -8.78 8.23 6.13
CA ASN A 191 -10.02 8.96 6.37
C ASN A 191 -10.09 10.08 5.32
N GLU A 192 -10.47 9.72 4.09
CA GLU A 192 -10.36 10.61 2.94
C GLU A 192 -10.86 12.03 3.21
N THR A 193 -10.02 13.00 2.88
CA THR A 193 -10.35 14.43 2.86
C THR A 193 -9.75 15.05 1.61
N GLY A 194 -10.16 16.28 1.27
CA GLY A 194 -9.55 17.03 0.17
C GLY A 194 -8.06 17.39 0.36
N LYS A 195 -7.45 17.04 1.50
CA LYS A 195 -6.04 17.29 1.84
C LYS A 195 -5.30 15.98 2.12
N ASN A 196 -5.30 15.10 1.12
CA ASN A 196 -4.65 13.81 1.19
C ASN A 196 -4.19 13.37 -0.21
N TYR A 197 -2.90 13.07 -0.36
CA TYR A 197 -2.34 12.53 -1.61
C TYR A 197 -2.79 11.09 -1.93
N MET A 198 -3.38 10.41 -0.95
CA MET A 198 -3.98 9.08 -1.07
C MET A 198 -5.51 9.14 -1.23
N ASN A 199 -6.07 10.28 -1.65
CA ASN A 199 -7.51 10.39 -1.93
C ASN A 199 -7.94 9.39 -3.02
N GLY A 200 -9.05 8.68 -2.82
CA GLY A 200 -9.53 7.57 -3.66
C GLY A 200 -8.94 6.19 -3.32
N ILE A 201 -8.31 6.04 -2.16
CA ILE A 201 -7.68 4.81 -1.68
C ILE A 201 -8.26 4.44 -0.30
N GLU A 202 -9.23 3.52 -0.27
CA GLU A 202 -9.94 3.10 0.95
C GLU A 202 -9.15 2.09 1.82
N PHE A 203 -7.91 2.40 2.18
CA PHE A 203 -7.01 1.44 2.85
C PHE A 203 -6.14 2.09 3.94
N GLU A 204 -5.26 1.30 4.57
CA GLU A 204 -4.35 1.79 5.59
C GLU A 204 -3.14 2.51 4.97
N GLN A 205 -2.59 3.49 5.68
CA GLN A 205 -1.42 4.25 5.24
C GLN A 205 -0.34 4.33 6.31
N TYR A 206 0.91 4.28 5.86
CA TYR A 206 2.10 4.45 6.70
C TYR A 206 2.65 5.87 6.61
N GLY A 207 3.24 6.32 7.72
CA GLY A 207 4.05 7.53 7.76
C GLY A 207 4.45 7.91 9.17
N TRP A 208 5.03 9.10 9.30
CA TRP A 208 5.47 9.67 10.56
C TRP A 208 4.57 10.82 10.99
N VAL A 209 4.24 10.85 12.27
CA VAL A 209 3.47 11.90 12.94
C VAL A 209 4.24 12.36 14.18
N LYS A 210 4.18 13.65 14.50
CA LYS A 210 4.84 14.18 15.70
C LYS A 210 4.15 13.64 16.95
N LYS A 211 4.92 13.10 17.90
CA LYS A 211 4.38 12.46 19.10
C LYS A 211 3.59 13.43 19.98
N ASP A 212 4.02 14.69 20.07
CA ASP A 212 3.36 15.71 20.90
C ASP A 212 1.91 15.99 20.47
N ASP A 213 1.56 15.63 19.24
CA ASP A 213 0.20 15.76 18.71
C ASP A 213 -0.69 14.54 19.02
N LEU A 214 -0.15 13.50 19.67
CA LEU A 214 -0.82 12.22 19.95
C LEU A 214 -1.01 12.00 21.46
N LYS A 215 -2.12 11.35 21.87
CA LYS A 215 -2.38 10.90 23.25
C LYS A 215 -3.03 9.53 23.33
#